data_AF-A0A165ETK8-F1
#
_entry.id   AF-A0A165ETK8-F1
#
_cell.length_a   1.000
_cell.length_b   1.000
_cell.length_c   1.000
_cell.angle_alpha   90.00
_cell.angle_beta   90.00
_cell.angle_gamma   90.00
#
_symmetry.space_group_name_H-M   'P 1'
#
loop_
_entity.id
_entity.type
_entity.pdbx_description
1 polymer ?
#
loop_
_entity_poly.entity_id
_entity_poly.type
_entity_poly.pdbx_seq_one_letter_code
_entity_poly.pdbx_strand_id
1 'polypeptide(L)'
;MDLGFNVPEEEFFAGMGATSRGQERDPRTMREARRGEYAEQWEKALNDELEAFRANDVVEEVPLPPHAKPLRTKIVANTKYTRDGTL
;
A
#
# COMPACT_ATOMS: atom_id res chain seq x y z
N MET A 1 -38.07 9.51 -12.80
CA MET A 1 -36.95 9.14 -13.69
C MET A 1 -35.74 9.07 -12.82
N ASP A 2 -35.39 7.84 -12.44
CA ASP A 2 -34.29 7.52 -11.55
C ASP A 2 -33.02 7.43 -12.42
N LEU A 3 -32.09 8.37 -12.24
CA LEU A 3 -30.81 8.31 -12.93
C LEU A 3 -29.91 7.37 -12.12
N GLY A 4 -30.02 6.08 -12.44
CA GLY A 4 -29.20 5.02 -11.88
C GLY A 4 -27.73 5.23 -12.22
N PHE A 5 -27.03 5.94 -11.34
CA PHE A 5 -25.57 5.96 -11.29
C PHE A 5 -25.14 4.87 -10.30
N ASN A 6 -24.94 3.66 -10.81
CA ASN A 6 -24.40 2.53 -10.06
C ASN A 6 -22.91 2.78 -9.84
N VAL A 7 -22.54 3.46 -8.76
CA VAL A 7 -21.16 3.51 -8.28
C VAL A 7 -20.91 2.22 -7.51
N PRO A 8 -19.96 1.35 -7.95
CA PRO A 8 -19.56 0.21 -7.14
C PRO A 8 -19.03 0.70 -5.79
N GLU A 9 -19.53 0.13 -4.69
CA GLU A 9 -19.07 0.38 -3.31
C GLU A 9 -17.61 -0.10 -3.04
N GLU A 10 -16.80 -0.26 -4.09
CA GLU A 10 -15.40 -0.71 -3.99
C GLU A 10 -14.37 0.43 -4.04
N GLU A 11 -14.81 1.68 -3.94
CA GLU A 11 -13.94 2.77 -3.51
C GLU A 11 -14.01 2.92 -1.98
N PHE A 12 -13.66 1.85 -1.27
CA PHE A 12 -13.28 1.94 0.14
C PHE A 12 -11.94 2.69 0.20
N PHE A 13 -12.00 4.02 0.12
CA PHE A 13 -10.91 4.90 0.50
C PHE A 13 -10.59 4.59 1.97
N ALA A 14 -9.43 3.96 2.19
CA ALA A 14 -8.87 3.59 3.48
C ALA A 14 -8.46 4.81 4.34
N GLY A 15 -9.27 5.86 4.35
CA GLY A 15 -9.05 7.11 5.08
C GLY A 15 -9.86 7.23 6.37
N MET A 16 -10.86 6.38 6.62
CA MET A 16 -11.67 6.46 7.84
C MET A 16 -11.95 5.07 8.45
N GLY A 17 -11.20 4.74 9.50
CA GLY A 17 -11.72 3.88 10.57
C GLY A 17 -11.72 2.36 10.39
N ALA A 18 -10.80 1.76 9.64
CA ALA A 18 -10.65 0.30 9.66
C ALA A 18 -9.80 -0.15 10.87
N THR A 19 -10.41 -0.24 12.06
CA THR A 19 -9.86 -1.05 13.16
C THR A 19 -10.09 -2.53 12.84
N SER A 20 -9.39 -3.07 11.84
CA SER A 20 -9.41 -4.50 11.55
C SER A 20 -8.37 -5.21 12.43
N ARG A 21 -8.68 -6.41 12.94
CA ARG A 21 -7.76 -7.24 13.75
C ARG A 21 -6.44 -7.58 13.02
N GLY A 22 -6.38 -7.35 11.70
CA GLY A 22 -5.19 -7.53 10.87
C GLY A 22 -4.10 -6.47 11.13
N GLN A 23 -4.48 -5.20 11.39
CA GLN A 23 -3.51 -4.12 11.61
C GLN A 23 -2.61 -4.32 12.84
N GLU A 24 -3.06 -5.10 13.84
CA GLU A 24 -2.25 -5.36 15.03
C GLU A 24 -1.10 -6.34 14.74
N ARG A 25 -1.25 -7.18 13.70
CA ARG A 25 -0.24 -8.15 13.25
C ARG A 25 0.65 -7.61 12.13
N ASP A 26 0.19 -6.59 11.41
CA ASP A 26 0.94 -6.00 10.31
C ASP A 26 2.20 -5.27 10.80
N PRO A 27 3.30 -5.35 10.04
CA PRO A 27 4.53 -4.67 10.39
C PRO A 27 4.34 -3.15 10.33
N ARG A 28 4.74 -2.45 11.40
CA ARG A 28 4.62 -0.98 11.49
C ARG A 28 5.72 -0.26 10.73
N THR A 29 6.78 -0.99 10.42
CA THR A 29 7.96 -0.52 9.70
C THR A 29 8.42 -1.55 8.66
N MET A 30 9.04 -1.10 7.57
CA MET A 30 9.66 -2.02 6.60
C MET A 30 10.77 -2.86 7.20
N ARG A 31 11.40 -2.41 8.30
CA ARG A 31 12.37 -3.21 9.04
C ARG A 31 11.74 -4.41 9.72
N GLU A 32 10.54 -4.25 10.27
CA GLU A 32 9.75 -5.36 10.82
C GLU A 32 9.27 -6.28 9.70
N ALA A 33 8.77 -5.71 8.60
CA ALA A 33 8.31 -6.48 7.44
C ALA A 33 9.41 -7.43 6.92
N ARG A 34 10.63 -6.90 6.72
CA ARG A 34 11.80 -7.65 6.24
C ARG A 34 12.37 -8.67 7.23
N ARG A 35 11.92 -8.68 8.48
CA ARG A 35 12.36 -9.61 9.54
C ARG A 35 11.26 -10.57 9.98
N GLY A 36 10.04 -10.36 9.51
CA GLY A 36 8.89 -11.19 9.83
C GLY A 36 8.84 -12.48 9.02
N GLU A 37 7.88 -13.33 9.35
CA GLU A 37 7.60 -14.60 8.65
C GLU A 37 7.37 -14.41 7.15
N TYR A 38 6.71 -13.31 6.78
CA TYR A 38 6.34 -12.99 5.39
C TYR A 38 7.31 -12.03 4.69
N ALA A 39 8.59 -12.01 5.08
CA ALA A 39 9.56 -11.04 4.58
C ALA A 39 9.71 -11.03 3.06
N GLU A 40 9.78 -12.23 2.44
CA GLU A 40 9.90 -12.37 0.99
C GLU A 40 8.65 -11.87 0.26
N GLN A 41 7.47 -12.14 0.80
CA GLN A 41 6.19 -11.68 0.25
C GLN A 41 6.09 -10.15 0.31
N TRP A 42 6.53 -9.54 1.42
CA TRP A 42 6.57 -8.07 1.53
C TRP A 42 7.55 -7.43 0.56
N GLU A 43 8.72 -8.03 0.36
CA GLU A 43 9.69 -7.54 -0.62
C GLU A 43 9.17 -7.68 -2.05
N LYS A 44 8.55 -8.82 -2.37
CA LYS A 44 7.91 -9.03 -3.67
C LYS A 44 6.79 -8.01 -3.90
N ALA A 45 5.88 -7.84 -2.94
CA ALA A 45 4.76 -6.90 -3.08
C ALA A 45 5.26 -5.45 -3.28
N LEU A 46 6.32 -5.05 -2.59
CA LEU A 46 6.93 -3.74 -2.80
C LEU A 46 7.51 -3.59 -4.21
N ASN A 47 8.20 -4.63 -4.71
CA ASN A 47 8.77 -4.61 -6.05
C ASN A 47 7.67 -4.57 -7.13
N ASP A 48 6.59 -5.34 -6.95
CA ASP A 48 5.43 -5.34 -7.85
C ASP A 48 4.80 -3.93 -7.93
N GLU A 49 4.65 -3.23 -6.80
CA GLU A 49 4.15 -1.84 -6.77
C GLU A 49 5.10 -0.85 -7.46
N LEU A 50 6.42 -0.96 -7.22
CA LEU A 50 7.41 -0.12 -7.90
C LEU A 50 7.42 -0.36 -9.41
N GLU A 51 7.24 -1.61 -9.84
CA GLU A 51 7.10 -1.95 -11.25
C GLU A 51 5.80 -1.40 -11.84
N ALA A 52 4.69 -1.47 -11.10
CA ALA A 52 3.43 -0.84 -11.51
C ALA A 52 3.57 0.67 -11.70
N PHE A 53 4.32 1.36 -10.82
CA PHE A 53 4.58 2.80 -11.00
C PHE A 53 5.37 3.10 -12.27
N ARG A 54 6.38 2.28 -12.58
CA ARG A 54 7.17 2.41 -13.82
C ARG A 54 6.34 2.10 -15.05
N ALA A 55 5.53 1.04 -15.01
CA ALA A 55 4.70 0.59 -16.13
C ALA A 55 3.60 1.60 -16.48
N ASN A 56 3.05 2.29 -15.47
CA ASN A 56 2.01 3.31 -15.66
C ASN A 56 2.57 4.73 -15.86
N ASP A 57 3.89 4.92 -15.84
CA ASP A 57 4.57 6.22 -15.99
C ASP A 57 4.02 7.31 -15.04
N VAL A 58 3.73 6.91 -13.78
CA VAL A 58 3.14 7.81 -12.77
C VAL A 58 4.18 8.46 -11.87
N VAL A 59 5.44 7.98 -11.91
CA VAL A 59 6.57 8.53 -11.14
C VAL A 59 7.82 8.63 -12.02
N GLU A 60 8.65 9.62 -11.73
CA GLU A 60 9.96 9.81 -12.35
C GLU A 60 11.06 9.71 -11.29
N GLU A 61 12.13 8.98 -11.58
CA GLU A 61 13.34 8.97 -10.74
C GLU A 61 14.17 10.23 -11.05
N VAL A 62 14.16 11.21 -10.15
CA VAL A 62 14.88 12.48 -10.32
C VAL A 62 16.07 12.61 -9.37
N PRO A 63 17.17 13.26 -9.79
CA PRO A 63 18.27 13.57 -8.88
C PRO A 63 17.80 14.55 -7.79
N LEU A 64 18.35 14.41 -6.58
CA LEU A 64 18.03 15.33 -5.50
C LEU A 64 18.54 16.76 -5.84
N PRO A 65 17.68 17.78 -5.84
CA PRO A 65 18.11 19.14 -6.16
C PRO A 65 19.11 19.68 -5.12
N PRO A 66 20.07 20.51 -5.54
CA PRO A 66 21.04 21.11 -4.62
C PRO A 66 20.33 21.96 -3.57
N HIS A 67 20.79 21.84 -2.31
CA HIS A 67 20.23 22.53 -1.15
C HIS A 67 18.76 22.23 -0.82
N ALA A 68 18.16 21.20 -1.43
CA ALA A 68 16.79 20.79 -1.14
C ALA A 68 16.74 19.68 -0.07
N LYS A 69 15.74 19.77 0.82
CA LYS A 69 15.38 18.68 1.73
C LYS A 69 14.18 17.95 1.13
N PRO A 70 14.33 16.69 0.69
CA PRO A 70 13.21 15.97 0.10
C PRO A 70 12.14 15.69 1.17
N LEU A 71 10.88 15.73 0.75
CA LEU A 71 9.80 15.20 1.57
C LEU A 71 9.98 13.69 1.71
N ARG A 72 9.81 13.20 2.93
CA ARG A 72 9.93 11.77 3.21
C ARG A 72 8.59 11.11 3.00
N THR A 73 8.58 10.01 2.24
CA THR A 73 7.43 9.11 2.12
C THR A 73 7.64 7.92 3.04
N LYS A 74 6.54 7.41 3.62
CA LYS A 74 6.52 6.19 4.42
C LYS A 74 5.74 5.10 3.67
N ILE A 75 6.32 3.91 3.57
CA ILE A 75 5.60 2.71 3.13
C ILE A 75 4.76 2.18 4.30
N VAL A 76 3.48 1.91 4.04
CA VAL A 76 2.55 1.29 4.99
C VAL A 76 2.20 -0.09 4.44
N ALA A 77 2.65 -1.14 5.14
CA ALA A 77 2.31 -2.52 4.82
C ALA A 77 0.95 -2.87 5.46
N ASN A 78 0.04 -3.44 4.69
CA ASN A 78 -1.28 -3.84 5.17
C ASN A 78 -1.66 -5.18 4.52
N THR A 79 -1.99 -6.17 5.34
CA THR A 79 -2.38 -7.49 4.83
C THR A 79 -3.83 -7.47 4.36
N LYS A 80 -4.04 -7.79 3.08
CA LYS A 80 -5.38 -8.08 2.57
C LYS A 80 -5.72 -9.53 2.87
N TYR A 81 -6.80 -9.75 3.59
CA TYR A 81 -7.35 -11.08 3.84
C TYR A 81 -8.52 -11.35 2.89
N THR A 82 -8.70 -12.61 2.51
CA THR A 82 -9.90 -13.09 1.83
C THR A 82 -11.13 -12.91 2.73
N ARG A 83 -12.33 -13.02 2.13
CA ARG A 83 -13.60 -12.93 2.87
C ARG A 83 -13.67 -13.93 4.03
N ASP A 84 -13.05 -15.09 3.87
CA ASP A 84 -13.04 -16.16 4.86
C ASP A 84 -11.91 -16.00 5.89
N GLY A 85 -11.12 -14.92 5.79
CA GLY A 85 -10.07 -14.56 6.74
C GLY A 85 -8.72 -15.23 6.51
N THR A 86 -8.52 -15.85 5.34
CA THR A 86 -7.21 -16.39 4.94
C THR A 86 -6.36 -15.30 4.29
N LEU A 87 -5.03 -15.45 4.34
CA LEU A 87 -4.13 -14.71 3.46
C LEU A 87 -4.29 -15.16 2.00
#